data_AF-A0A3B8MKZ3-F1
#
_entry.id   AF-A0A3B8MKZ3-F1
#
_cell.length_a   1.000
_cell.length_b   1.000
_cell.length_c   1.000
_cell.angle_alpha   90.00
_cell.angle_beta   90.00
_cell.angle_gamma   90.00
#
_symmetry.space_group_name_H-M   'P 1'
#
loop_
_entity.id
_entity.type
_entity.pdbx_description
1 polymer ?
#
loop_
_entity_poly.entity_id
_entity_poly.type
_entity_poly.pdbx_seq_one_letter_code
_entity_poly.pdbx_strand_id
1 'polypeptide(L)'
;AKAVELAVQGGLTESHLYGFTDDALLRDLTVTEDERIERLIRNLNRRRLLKRTYTLTTAHVGRRGRDELIATYNRSIKARQDVENEIADAVVLEPGQVILYCPDISSIKEARVLVRTREGVRRLNEPRDTPPFDVKAVEDQYEQLWRLYVFAPEGYVERVNGVCQRVFGEATPPT
;
A
#
# COMPACT_ATOMS: atom_id res chain seq x y z
N ALA A 1 2.65 8.12 5.01
CA ALA A 1 1.74 7.21 5.75
C ALA A 1 2.41 6.59 6.97
N LYS A 2 3.51 5.84 6.84
CA LYS A 2 4.07 5.05 7.96
C LYS A 2 4.35 5.82 9.26
N ALA A 3 4.97 7.00 9.19
CA ALA A 3 5.21 7.84 10.36
C ALA A 3 3.91 8.19 11.11
N VAL A 4 2.83 8.48 10.38
CA VAL A 4 1.51 8.76 10.95
C VAL A 4 0.90 7.50 11.57
N GLU A 5 1.02 6.33 10.93
CA GLU A 5 0.55 5.06 11.51
C GLU A 5 1.21 4.75 12.86
N LEU A 6 2.52 5.00 12.97
CA LEU A 6 3.26 4.86 14.23
C LEU A 6 2.81 5.90 15.26
N ALA A 7 2.61 7.16 14.84
CA ALA A 7 2.13 8.22 15.73
C ALA A 7 0.73 7.92 16.29
N VAL A 8 -0.16 7.31 15.50
CA VAL A 8 -1.49 6.88 15.97
C VAL A 8 -1.39 5.85 17.09
N GLN A 9 -0.40 4.93 17.03
CA GLN A 9 -0.13 4.00 18.13
C GLN A 9 0.39 4.72 19.38
N GLY A 10 1.11 5.82 19.19
CA GLY A 10 1.56 6.71 20.26
C GLY A 10 0.50 7.69 20.79
N GLY A 11 -0.74 7.63 20.29
CA GLY A 11 -1.85 8.46 20.78
C GLY A 11 -2.25 9.64 19.88
N LEU A 12 -1.72 9.74 18.65
CA LEU A 12 -2.23 10.69 17.67
C LEU A 12 -3.68 10.35 17.31
N THR A 13 -4.59 11.30 17.48
CA THR A 13 -6.02 11.18 17.17
C THR A 13 -6.42 12.16 16.07
N GLU A 14 -7.60 11.96 15.49
CA GLU A 14 -8.14 12.84 14.44
C GLU A 14 -8.27 14.30 14.91
N SER A 15 -8.61 14.53 16.18
CA SER A 15 -8.73 15.89 16.74
C SER A 15 -7.42 16.67 16.71
N HIS A 16 -6.26 16.00 16.79
CA HIS A 16 -4.96 16.66 16.67
C HIS A 16 -4.70 17.16 15.24
N LEU A 17 -5.32 16.53 14.23
CA LEU A 17 -5.06 16.82 12.81
C LEU A 17 -5.83 18.04 12.29
N TYR A 18 -6.95 18.43 12.92
CA TYR A 18 -7.80 19.51 12.42
C TYR A 18 -7.09 20.88 12.28
N GLY A 19 -6.00 21.09 13.04
CA GLY A 19 -5.21 22.32 12.98
C GLY A 19 -3.96 22.23 12.10
N PHE A 20 -3.67 21.07 11.50
CA PHE A 20 -2.39 20.84 10.84
C PHE A 20 -2.44 21.10 9.34
N THR A 21 -1.47 21.87 8.85
CA THR A 21 -1.03 21.84 7.45
C THR A 21 0.01 20.71 7.29
N ASP A 22 0.34 20.35 6.04
CA ASP A 22 1.33 19.30 5.76
C ASP A 22 2.68 19.53 6.48
N ASP A 23 3.16 20.78 6.50
CA ASP A 23 4.40 21.14 7.19
C ASP A 23 4.24 21.07 8.73
N ALA A 24 3.10 21.56 9.25
CA ALA A 24 2.82 21.45 10.69
C ALA A 24 2.78 19.99 11.16
N LEU A 25 2.20 19.08 10.37
CA LEU A 25 2.19 17.65 10.65
C LEU A 25 3.60 17.06 10.69
N LEU A 26 4.46 17.39 9.72
CA LEU A 26 5.84 16.88 9.70
C LEU A 26 6.64 17.37 10.90
N ARG A 27 6.45 18.63 11.31
CA ARG A 27 7.07 19.17 12.53
C ARG A 27 6.56 18.47 13.78
N ASP A 28 5.25 18.28 13.90
CA ASP A 28 4.66 17.59 15.05
C ASP A 28 5.16 16.15 15.19
N LEU A 29 5.25 15.43 14.07
CA LEU A 29 5.83 14.07 14.03
C LEU A 29 7.30 14.03 14.46
N THR A 30 8.05 15.13 14.44
CA THR A 30 9.43 15.14 14.96
C THR A 30 9.51 15.34 16.47
N VAL A 31 8.42 15.77 17.11
CA VAL A 31 8.34 15.96 18.56
C VAL A 31 7.99 14.66 19.28
N THR A 32 7.55 13.63 18.55
CA THR A 32 7.31 12.30 19.14
C THR A 32 8.64 11.68 19.59
N GLU A 33 8.69 11.14 20.81
CA GLU A 33 9.84 10.39 21.36
C GLU A 33 10.02 8.98 20.72
N ASP A 34 9.49 8.76 19.51
CA ASP A 34 9.60 7.49 18.79
C ASP A 34 10.74 7.57 17.74
N GLU A 35 11.85 6.91 18.05
CA GLU A 35 13.04 6.86 17.19
C GLU A 35 12.75 6.36 15.76
N ARG A 36 11.70 5.54 15.57
CA ARG A 36 11.29 5.05 14.25
C ARG A 36 10.70 6.19 13.42
N ILE A 37 9.86 7.02 14.03
CA ILE A 37 9.26 8.20 13.38
C ILE A 37 10.36 9.20 13.04
N GLU A 38 11.23 9.53 14.00
CA GLU A 38 12.35 10.46 13.77
C GLU A 38 13.23 10.00 12.60
N ARG A 39 13.55 8.71 12.54
CA ARG A 39 14.36 8.12 11.46
C ARG A 39 13.67 8.28 10.11
N LEU A 40 12.37 8.03 10.01
CA LEU A 40 11.60 8.19 8.78
C LEU A 40 11.61 9.65 8.29
N ILE A 41 11.34 10.61 9.18
CA ILE A 41 11.33 12.03 8.84
C ILE A 41 12.73 12.53 8.46
N ARG A 42 13.76 12.11 9.20
CA ARG A 42 15.17 12.42 8.90
C ARG A 42 15.57 11.90 7.53
N ASN A 43 15.18 10.67 7.19
CA ASN A 43 15.46 10.06 5.88
C ASN A 43 14.73 10.77 4.74
N LEU A 44 13.48 11.19 4.95
CA LEU A 44 12.72 12.00 4.01
C LEU A 44 13.45 13.32 3.73
N ASN A 45 13.82 14.07 4.77
CA ASN A 45 14.51 15.36 4.65
C ASN A 45 15.88 15.24 3.97
N ARG A 46 16.59 14.12 4.20
CA ARG A 46 17.90 13.84 3.58
C ARG A 46 17.81 13.16 2.21
N ARG A 47 16.61 12.95 1.66
CA ARG A 47 16.37 12.19 0.41
C ARG A 47 16.96 10.78 0.44
N ARG A 48 17.06 10.17 1.61
CA ARG A 48 17.54 8.78 1.84
C ARG A 48 16.35 7.83 1.96
N LEU A 49 15.49 7.82 0.94
CA LEU A 49 14.28 7.02 0.93
C LEU A 49 14.58 5.52 0.81
N LEU A 50 13.71 4.70 1.42
CA LEU A 50 13.72 3.26 1.22
C LEU A 50 13.53 2.94 -0.27
N LYS A 51 14.19 1.89 -0.73
CA LYS A 51 14.13 1.41 -2.11
C LYS A 51 13.12 0.27 -2.20
N ARG A 52 12.43 0.18 -3.33
CA ARG A 52 11.51 -0.92 -3.60
C ARG A 52 12.29 -2.22 -3.71
N THR A 53 11.95 -3.20 -2.89
CA THR A 53 12.64 -4.49 -2.82
C THR A 53 11.83 -5.61 -3.43
N TYR A 54 10.51 -5.56 -3.31
CA TYR A 54 9.61 -6.61 -3.76
C TYR A 54 8.33 -6.01 -4.34
N THR A 55 7.75 -6.67 -5.34
CA THR A 55 6.51 -6.27 -5.98
C THR A 55 5.64 -7.49 -6.25
N LEU A 56 4.37 -7.40 -5.86
CA LEU A 56 3.32 -8.32 -6.29
C LEU A 56 2.29 -7.57 -7.12
N THR A 57 1.76 -8.28 -8.11
CA THR A 57 0.69 -7.78 -8.96
C THR A 57 -0.44 -8.80 -8.99
N THR A 58 -1.61 -8.40 -9.45
CA THR A 58 -2.75 -9.32 -9.61
C THR A 58 -2.44 -10.49 -10.55
N ALA A 59 -1.48 -10.35 -11.46
CA ALA A 59 -1.06 -11.43 -12.35
C ALA A 59 -0.35 -12.58 -11.61
N HIS A 60 0.30 -12.31 -10.46
CA HIS A 60 1.00 -13.32 -9.66
C HIS A 60 0.01 -14.10 -8.78
N VAL A 61 -0.82 -13.38 -8.04
CA VAL A 61 -1.66 -13.96 -6.98
C VAL A 61 -3.12 -14.23 -7.41
N GLY A 62 -3.47 -13.83 -8.63
CA GLY A 62 -4.86 -13.83 -9.11
C GLY A 62 -5.77 -12.84 -8.36
N ARG A 63 -7.04 -12.75 -8.77
CA ARG A 63 -8.02 -11.86 -8.10
C ARG A 63 -8.26 -12.27 -6.65
N ARG A 64 -8.40 -13.58 -6.38
CA ARG A 64 -8.65 -14.09 -5.03
C ARG A 64 -7.49 -13.79 -4.07
N GLY A 65 -6.25 -14.08 -4.48
CA GLY A 65 -5.08 -13.80 -3.65
C GLY A 65 -4.86 -12.31 -3.43
N ARG A 66 -5.12 -11.46 -4.44
CA ARG A 66 -5.15 -10.00 -4.27
C ARG A 66 -6.14 -9.59 -3.17
N ASP A 67 -7.38 -10.06 -3.26
CA ASP A 67 -8.44 -9.66 -2.33
C ASP A 67 -8.13 -10.14 -0.89
N GLU A 68 -7.52 -11.32 -0.74
CA GLU A 68 -7.01 -11.84 0.54
C GLU A 68 -5.89 -10.94 1.10
N LEU A 69 -4.93 -10.54 0.27
CA LEU A 69 -3.84 -9.62 0.66
C LEU A 69 -4.36 -8.23 1.04
N ILE A 70 -5.38 -7.71 0.35
CA ILE A 70 -6.02 -6.44 0.70
C ILE A 70 -6.76 -6.57 2.04
N ALA A 71 -7.57 -7.62 2.20
CA ALA A 71 -8.31 -7.85 3.43
C ALA A 71 -7.36 -7.95 4.64
N THR A 72 -6.20 -8.59 4.46
CA THR A 72 -5.18 -8.76 5.50
C THR A 72 -4.41 -7.47 5.74
N TYR A 73 -3.79 -6.92 4.70
CA TYR A 73 -2.75 -5.89 4.84
C TYR A 73 -3.22 -4.48 4.51
N ASN A 74 -4.28 -4.23 3.76
CA ASN A 74 -4.77 -2.86 3.59
C ASN A 74 -5.53 -2.40 4.85
N ARG A 75 -6.35 -3.30 5.42
CA ARG A 75 -7.30 -2.97 6.49
C ARG A 75 -6.74 -3.08 7.91
N SER A 76 -5.61 -3.77 8.11
CA SER A 76 -5.05 -4.00 9.44
C SER A 76 -3.62 -3.44 9.56
N ILE A 77 -3.47 -2.37 10.36
CA ILE A 77 -2.15 -1.82 10.71
C ILE A 77 -1.31 -2.88 11.42
N LYS A 78 -1.93 -3.64 12.35
CA LYS A 78 -1.25 -4.68 13.10
C LYS A 78 -0.69 -5.76 12.18
N ALA A 79 -1.49 -6.29 11.26
CA ALA A 79 -1.03 -7.32 10.33
C ALA A 79 0.11 -6.84 9.42
N ARG A 80 0.07 -5.56 8.97
CA ARG A 80 1.20 -4.97 8.25
C ARG A 80 2.46 -4.92 9.10
N GLN A 81 2.34 -4.50 10.34
CA GLN A 81 3.49 -4.33 11.21
C GLN A 81 4.10 -5.66 11.64
N ASP A 82 3.27 -6.67 11.89
CA ASP A 82 3.72 -8.02 12.22
C ASP A 82 4.58 -8.59 11.08
N VAL A 83 4.12 -8.48 9.82
CA VAL A 83 4.89 -8.97 8.66
C VAL A 83 6.10 -8.08 8.32
N GLU A 84 6.01 -6.76 8.51
CA GLU A 84 7.17 -5.87 8.36
C GLU A 84 8.28 -6.20 9.36
N ASN A 85 7.91 -6.49 10.61
CA ASN A 85 8.85 -6.90 11.65
C ASN A 85 9.43 -8.29 11.34
N GLU A 86 8.60 -9.26 10.94
CA GLU A 86 9.08 -10.58 10.51
C GLU A 86 10.15 -10.47 9.41
N ILE A 87 9.88 -9.64 8.39
CA ILE A 87 10.81 -9.41 7.29
C ILE A 87 12.08 -8.70 7.77
N ALA A 88 11.95 -7.68 8.64
CA ALA A 88 13.07 -6.93 9.17
C ALA A 88 13.99 -7.81 10.04
N ASP A 89 13.42 -8.59 10.95
CA ASP A 89 14.12 -9.50 11.85
C ASP A 89 14.91 -10.55 11.06
N ALA A 90 14.33 -11.09 9.98
CA ALA A 90 14.97 -12.08 9.11
C ALA A 90 16.24 -11.57 8.42
N VAL A 91 16.45 -10.25 8.32
CA VAL A 91 17.64 -9.64 7.71
C VAL A 91 18.41 -8.73 8.67
N VAL A 92 18.09 -8.77 9.97
CA VAL A 92 18.72 -7.96 11.02
C VAL A 92 18.62 -6.45 10.74
N LEU A 93 17.41 -6.00 10.38
CA LEU A 93 17.04 -4.60 10.28
C LEU A 93 16.24 -4.17 11.50
N GLU A 94 16.34 -2.89 11.86
CA GLU A 94 15.55 -2.30 12.93
C GLU A 94 14.06 -2.17 12.53
N PRO A 95 13.13 -2.26 13.49
CA PRO A 95 11.71 -2.04 13.24
C PRO A 95 11.43 -0.71 12.49
N GLY A 96 10.54 -0.74 11.50
CA GLY A 96 10.21 0.43 10.68
C GLY A 96 11.25 0.77 9.59
N GLN A 97 12.28 -0.07 9.39
CA GLN A 97 13.13 0.01 8.20
C GLN A 97 12.58 -0.79 7.02
N VAL A 98 11.57 -1.62 7.24
CA VAL A 98 10.78 -2.28 6.19
C VAL A 98 9.39 -1.67 6.17
N ILE A 99 8.87 -1.36 4.98
CA ILE A 99 7.51 -0.84 4.80
C ILE A 99 6.77 -1.71 3.78
N LEU A 100 5.63 -2.25 4.19
CA LEU A 100 4.68 -2.90 3.31
C LEU A 100 3.61 -1.89 2.85
N TYR A 101 3.49 -1.71 1.54
CA TYR A 101 2.42 -0.93 0.93
C TYR A 101 1.46 -1.86 0.20
N CYS A 102 0.25 -2.00 0.75
CA CYS A 102 -0.86 -2.73 0.13
C CYS A 102 -2.03 -1.77 -0.11
N PRO A 103 -2.23 -1.28 -1.34
CA PRO A 103 -3.35 -0.42 -1.66
C PRO A 103 -4.65 -1.23 -1.75
N ASP A 104 -5.79 -0.54 -1.57
CA ASP A 104 -7.10 -1.10 -1.93
C ASP A 104 -7.23 -1.22 -3.46
N ILE A 105 -8.30 -1.87 -3.94
CA ILE A 105 -8.55 -2.03 -5.36
C ILE A 105 -8.67 -0.66 -6.03
N SER A 106 -7.83 -0.44 -7.03
CA SER A 106 -7.97 0.69 -7.94
C SER A 106 -9.22 0.47 -8.78
N SER A 107 -10.32 1.13 -8.43
CA SER A 107 -11.55 1.11 -9.23
C SER A 107 -11.66 2.40 -10.02
N ILE A 108 -11.96 2.29 -11.31
CA ILE A 108 -12.35 3.43 -12.13
C ILE A 108 -13.77 3.84 -11.70
N LYS A 109 -13.90 4.98 -11.03
CA LYS A 109 -15.21 5.45 -10.56
C LYS A 109 -16.11 5.83 -11.74
N GLU A 110 -15.48 6.18 -12.86
CA GLU A 110 -16.08 6.59 -14.13
C GLU A 110 -16.84 5.44 -14.80
N ALA A 111 -16.46 4.17 -14.62
CA ALA A 111 -17.27 3.04 -15.13
C ALA A 111 -18.61 2.89 -14.39
N ARG A 112 -18.77 3.49 -13.22
CA ARG A 112 -20.00 3.43 -12.41
C ARG A 112 -20.91 4.64 -12.62
N VAL A 113 -20.60 5.54 -13.55
CA VAL A 113 -21.41 6.73 -13.84
C VAL A 113 -22.77 6.34 -14.39
N LEU A 114 -23.77 7.16 -14.12
CA LEU A 114 -25.11 7.00 -14.66
C LEU A 114 -25.15 7.54 -16.10
N VAL A 115 -25.66 6.72 -17.01
CA VAL A 115 -25.87 7.04 -18.42
C VAL A 115 -27.33 6.87 -18.79
N ARG A 116 -27.81 7.71 -19.71
CA ARG A 116 -29.16 7.61 -20.26
C ARG A 116 -29.13 6.69 -21.47
N THR A 117 -29.82 5.57 -21.39
CA THR A 117 -30.00 4.62 -22.49
C THR A 117 -31.44 4.65 -22.99
N ARG A 118 -31.74 3.88 -24.04
CA ARG A 118 -33.12 3.66 -24.52
C ARG A 118 -34.01 2.99 -23.47
N GLU A 119 -33.42 2.34 -22.47
CA GLU A 119 -34.09 1.60 -21.40
C GLU A 119 -34.14 2.38 -20.07
N GLY A 120 -33.77 3.67 -20.08
CA GLY A 120 -33.76 4.53 -18.90
C GLY A 120 -32.35 4.89 -18.42
N VAL A 121 -32.24 5.33 -17.17
CA VAL A 121 -30.95 5.69 -16.56
C VAL A 121 -30.35 4.44 -15.91
N ARG A 122 -29.14 4.07 -16.33
CA ARG A 122 -28.41 2.88 -15.87
C ARG A 122 -26.95 3.20 -15.64
N ARG A 123 -26.20 2.35 -14.96
CA ARG A 123 -24.74 2.51 -14.88
C ARG A 123 -24.09 2.13 -16.20
N LEU A 124 -22.98 2.78 -16.53
CA LEU A 124 -22.22 2.48 -17.74
C LEU A 124 -21.71 1.02 -17.78
N ASN A 125 -21.41 0.44 -16.61
CA ASN A 125 -20.99 -0.95 -16.47
C ASN A 125 -22.12 -1.95 -16.16
N GLU A 126 -23.39 -1.61 -16.45
CA GLU A 126 -24.50 -2.55 -16.31
C GLU A 126 -24.76 -3.32 -17.62
N PRO A 127 -25.03 -4.65 -17.56
CA PRO A 127 -25.02 -5.50 -16.36
C PRO A 127 -23.58 -5.82 -15.90
N ARG A 128 -23.37 -5.90 -14.57
CA ARG A 128 -22.03 -6.07 -13.96
C ARG A 128 -21.31 -7.35 -14.36
N ASP A 129 -22.06 -8.41 -14.63
CA ASP A 129 -21.50 -9.70 -15.02
C ASP A 129 -21.11 -9.74 -16.51
N THR A 130 -21.65 -8.80 -17.31
CA THR A 130 -21.41 -8.73 -18.75
C THR A 130 -21.44 -7.27 -19.24
N PRO A 131 -20.53 -6.42 -18.74
CA PRO A 131 -20.50 -5.02 -19.14
C PRO A 131 -20.13 -4.90 -20.63
N PRO A 132 -20.45 -3.77 -21.29
CA PRO A 132 -19.99 -3.51 -22.65
C PRO A 132 -18.48 -3.74 -22.79
N PHE A 133 -18.04 -4.34 -23.90
CA PHE A 133 -16.66 -4.82 -24.07
C PHE A 133 -15.61 -3.74 -23.77
N ASP A 134 -15.84 -2.52 -24.25
CA ASP A 134 -14.91 -1.40 -24.03
C ASP A 134 -14.81 -1.01 -22.55
N VAL A 135 -15.93 -1.06 -21.82
CA VAL A 135 -15.98 -0.79 -20.37
C VAL A 135 -15.26 -1.88 -19.60
N LYS A 136 -15.51 -3.15 -19.98
CA LYS A 136 -14.84 -4.31 -19.38
C LYS A 136 -13.33 -4.25 -19.57
N ALA A 137 -12.86 -3.92 -20.78
CA ALA A 137 -11.44 -3.83 -21.08
C ALA A 137 -10.74 -2.77 -20.21
N VAL A 138 -11.39 -1.62 -19.99
CA VAL A 138 -10.89 -0.58 -19.09
C VAL A 138 -10.90 -1.04 -17.63
N GLU A 139 -11.98 -1.66 -17.16
CA GLU A 139 -12.04 -2.20 -15.78
C GLU A 139 -10.94 -3.26 -15.54
N ASP A 140 -10.75 -4.19 -16.47
CA ASP A 140 -9.70 -5.22 -16.40
C ASP A 140 -8.30 -4.60 -16.40
N GLN A 141 -8.06 -3.54 -17.19
CA GLN A 141 -6.80 -2.81 -17.19
C GLN A 141 -6.55 -2.11 -15.84
N TYR A 142 -7.59 -1.52 -15.23
CA TYR A 142 -7.49 -0.89 -13.92
C TYR A 142 -7.20 -1.89 -12.80
N GLU A 143 -7.79 -3.09 -12.87
CA GLU A 143 -7.47 -4.16 -11.93
C GLU A 143 -5.98 -4.57 -11.99
N GLN A 144 -5.37 -4.54 -13.17
CA GLN A 144 -3.95 -4.82 -13.35
C GLN A 144 -3.01 -3.74 -12.79
N LEU A 145 -3.54 -2.55 -12.44
CA LEU A 145 -2.76 -1.49 -11.80
C LEU A 145 -2.46 -1.77 -10.33
N TRP A 146 -3.18 -2.70 -9.71
CA TRP A 146 -2.92 -3.06 -8.33
C TRP A 146 -1.53 -3.65 -8.17
N ARG A 147 -0.76 -3.07 -7.25
CA ARG A 147 0.58 -3.51 -6.89
C ARG A 147 0.80 -3.40 -5.39
N LEU A 148 1.21 -4.51 -4.78
CA LEU A 148 1.76 -4.51 -3.44
C LEU A 148 3.26 -4.35 -3.52
N TYR A 149 3.82 -3.46 -2.70
CA TYR A 149 5.25 -3.19 -2.66
C TYR A 149 5.81 -3.41 -1.26
N VAL A 150 7.04 -3.88 -1.21
CA VAL A 150 7.88 -3.82 0.00
C VAL A 150 9.03 -2.88 -0.27
N PHE A 151 9.36 -2.05 0.73
CA PHE A 151 10.48 -1.12 0.68
C PHE A 151 11.45 -1.37 1.83
N ALA A 152 12.75 -1.25 1.58
CA ALA A 152 13.81 -1.39 2.59
C ALA A 152 15.05 -0.54 2.25
N PRO A 153 16.05 -0.44 3.13
CA PRO A 153 17.28 0.30 2.83
C PRO A 153 18.02 -0.32 1.63
N GLU A 154 18.71 0.52 0.86
CA GLU A 154 19.35 0.15 -0.41
C GLU A 154 20.29 -1.05 -0.31
N GLY A 155 21.10 -1.15 0.76
CA GLY A 155 22.03 -2.27 0.98
C GLY A 155 21.38 -3.62 1.36
N TYR A 156 20.04 -3.66 1.46
CA TYR A 156 19.28 -4.84 1.89
C TYR A 156 18.26 -5.31 0.85
N VAL A 157 18.23 -4.67 -0.33
CA VAL A 157 17.22 -4.93 -1.38
C VAL A 157 17.10 -6.40 -1.72
N GLU A 158 18.21 -7.07 -2.06
CA GLU A 158 18.20 -8.48 -2.47
C GLU A 158 17.81 -9.42 -1.33
N ARG A 159 18.35 -9.18 -0.13
CA ARG A 159 18.08 -9.99 1.07
C ARG A 159 16.59 -9.91 1.45
N VAL A 160 16.03 -8.71 1.44
CA VAL A 160 14.60 -8.50 1.72
C VAL A 160 13.74 -9.11 0.62
N ASN A 161 14.11 -9.00 -0.66
CA ASN A 161 13.40 -9.65 -1.76
C ASN A 161 13.29 -11.16 -1.53
N GLY A 162 14.40 -11.84 -1.21
CA GLY A 162 14.41 -13.29 -0.95
C GLY A 162 13.59 -13.71 0.27
N VAL A 163 13.50 -12.88 1.32
CA VAL A 163 12.57 -13.11 2.43
C VAL A 163 11.11 -12.95 1.96
N CYS A 164 10.80 -11.88 1.23
CA CYS A 164 9.46 -11.62 0.72
C CYS A 164 8.95 -12.75 -0.18
N GLN A 165 9.79 -13.32 -1.04
CA GLN A 165 9.43 -14.48 -1.87
C GLN A 165 9.01 -15.69 -1.02
N ARG A 166 9.63 -15.90 0.14
CA ARG A 166 9.24 -16.98 1.07
C ARG A 166 7.96 -16.65 1.83
N VAL A 167 7.81 -15.40 2.28
CA VAL A 167 6.64 -14.95 3.04
C VAL A 167 5.37 -14.95 2.18
N PHE A 168 5.47 -14.47 0.94
CA PHE A 168 4.32 -14.33 0.05
C PHE A 168 4.18 -15.45 -1.00
N GLY A 169 5.16 -16.34 -1.11
CA GLY A 169 5.11 -17.53 -1.97
C GLY A 169 5.33 -17.30 -3.47
N GLU A 170 5.67 -16.08 -3.90
CA GLU A 170 5.68 -15.70 -5.32
C GLU A 170 6.97 -14.96 -5.72
N ALA A 171 7.50 -15.25 -6.91
CA ALA A 171 8.69 -14.60 -7.46
C ALA A 171 8.35 -13.24 -8.11
N THR A 172 9.24 -12.25 -7.97
CA THR A 172 9.08 -10.91 -8.58
C THR A 172 9.54 -10.91 -10.05
N PRO A 173 8.90 -10.16 -10.97
CA PRO A 173 9.39 -10.03 -12.33
C PRO A 173 10.68 -9.18 -12.38
N PRO A 174 11.56 -9.40 -13.37
CA PRO A 174 12.72 -8.53 -13.61
C PRO A 174 12.23 -7.09 -13.87
N THR A 175 12.96 -6.13 -13.31
CA THR A 175 12.59 -4.70 -13.32
C THR A 175 12.89 -4.05 -14.66
#